data_AF-A0A850ZFG4-F1
#
_entry.id   AF-A0A850ZFG4-F1
#
_cell.length_a   1.000
_cell.length_b   1.000
_cell.length_c   1.000
_cell.angle_alpha   90.00
_cell.angle_beta   90.00
_cell.angle_gamma   90.00
#
_symmetry.space_group_name_H-M   'P 1'
#
loop_
_entity.id
_entity.type
_entity.pdbx_description
1 polymer ?
#
loop_
_entity_poly.entity_id
_entity_poly.type
_entity_poly.pdbx_seq_one_letter_code
_entity_poly.pdbx_strand_id
1 'polypeptide(L)'
;QLTMSLNSSTLLNEENAQRAKRNTECLESLLQTPTSFQDNPLQQLQLASQEVLEKAKKSGRSKCPRCNSSRMFYCYTCFVPVETVPTTEIPTVKLPLKIDIIKHPNETDGKSTAVHAKLLAPDDVTIYKYPCIPEYEDKRHEIALIFPGPNSVSVKDIAFHLQKYTKKGVCASDDDCSREPLLKQAKIEPEEEKNLNECISSSRSEGTRLKKIIFIDSTWNQTNKIITDERLQG
;
A
#
# COMPACT_ATOMS: atom_id res chain seq x y z
N GLN A 1 21.79 79.79 14.92
CA GLN A 1 20.63 80.64 15.21
C GLN A 1 19.40 79.73 15.23
N LEU A 2 18.64 79.72 16.34
CA LEU A 2 17.30 79.13 16.57
C LEU A 2 17.20 77.58 16.59
N THR A 3 17.03 76.84 17.70
CA THR A 3 16.02 76.75 18.81
C THR A 3 14.83 75.79 18.56
N MET A 4 14.86 74.65 19.28
CA MET A 4 13.83 73.96 20.11
C MET A 4 12.34 73.87 19.72
N SER A 5 11.79 72.63 19.71
CA SER A 5 10.76 72.09 20.64
C SER A 5 10.18 70.76 20.07
N LEU A 6 10.46 69.58 20.64
CA LEU A 6 9.66 68.81 21.61
C LEU A 6 8.18 68.55 21.24
N ASN A 7 7.83 67.27 21.06
CA ASN A 7 6.75 66.60 21.81
C ASN A 7 6.90 65.07 21.79
N SER A 8 6.68 64.51 22.98
CA SER A 8 6.76 63.09 23.37
C SER A 8 5.35 62.50 23.44
N SER A 9 5.21 61.18 23.28
CA SER A 9 4.04 60.42 23.75
C SER A 9 4.42 58.95 23.99
N THR A 10 4.93 58.69 25.19
CA THR A 10 4.78 57.41 25.88
C THR A 10 3.30 57.16 26.19
N LEU A 11 2.73 56.05 25.71
CA LEU A 11 1.77 55.23 26.46
C LEU A 11 1.85 53.78 25.95
N LEU A 12 2.48 52.95 26.76
CA LEU A 12 2.63 51.51 26.62
C LEU A 12 1.42 50.80 27.24
N ASN A 13 1.02 49.72 26.58
CA ASN A 13 0.61 48.45 27.17
C ASN A 13 -0.42 48.46 28.33
N GLU A 14 -1.71 48.38 27.99
CA GLU A 14 -2.71 47.85 28.93
C GLU A 14 -3.58 46.71 28.38
N GLU A 15 -3.60 46.41 27.07
CA GLU A 15 -4.52 45.38 26.55
C GLU A 15 -3.95 43.94 26.52
N ASN A 16 -2.64 43.74 26.70
CA ASN A 16 -2.03 42.41 26.55
C ASN A 16 -1.93 41.59 27.85
N ALA A 17 -2.15 42.20 29.02
CA ALA A 17 -2.04 41.50 30.31
C ALA A 17 -3.29 40.69 30.69
N GLN A 18 -4.47 41.09 30.20
CA GLN A 18 -5.74 40.44 30.54
C GLN A 18 -6.05 39.18 29.71
N ARG A 19 -5.35 39.00 28.58
CA ARG A 19 -5.45 37.80 27.74
C ARG A 19 -4.52 36.68 28.20
N ALA A 20 -3.40 37.04 28.83
CA ALA A 20 -2.44 36.08 29.36
C ALA A 20 -2.93 35.39 30.64
N LYS A 21 -3.73 36.06 31.48
CA LYS A 21 -4.23 35.48 32.74
C LYS A 21 -5.36 34.46 32.59
N ARG A 22 -6.19 34.57 31.55
CA ARG A 22 -7.28 33.60 31.29
C ARG A 22 -6.79 32.29 30.67
N ASN A 23 -5.59 32.26 30.10
CA ASN A 23 -5.05 31.06 29.47
C ASN A 23 -4.29 30.16 30.45
N THR A 24 -3.85 30.68 31.60
CA THR A 24 -3.12 29.90 32.61
C THR A 24 -4.04 29.11 33.54
N GLU A 25 -5.23 29.63 33.87
CA GLU A 25 -6.21 28.90 34.71
C GLU A 25 -6.87 27.71 33.98
N CYS A 26 -6.86 27.72 32.64
CA CYS A 26 -7.31 26.56 31.85
C CYS A 26 -6.23 25.45 31.77
N LEU A 27 -4.97 25.80 32.06
CA LEU A 27 -3.84 24.85 31.96
C LEU A 27 -3.62 24.05 33.25
N GLU A 28 -4.10 24.53 34.41
CA GLU A 28 -3.93 23.84 35.70
C GLU A 28 -5.08 22.89 36.06
N SER A 29 -6.25 23.01 35.42
CA SER A 29 -7.43 22.16 35.75
C SER A 29 -7.50 20.83 35.00
N LEU A 30 -6.54 20.51 34.13
CA LEU A 30 -6.48 19.22 33.41
C LEU A 30 -5.45 18.23 34.00
N LEU A 31 -4.84 18.56 35.15
CA LEU A 31 -3.99 17.63 35.92
C LEU A 31 -4.78 16.59 36.73
N GLN A 32 -6.03 16.31 36.36
CA GLN A 32 -6.75 15.16 36.89
C GLN A 32 -6.54 13.98 35.95
N THR A 33 -5.63 13.09 36.34
CA THR A 33 -5.45 11.76 35.76
C THR A 33 -6.74 10.94 35.77
N PRO A 34 -7.24 10.48 34.60
CA PRO A 34 -7.81 9.16 34.47
C PRO A 34 -6.72 8.25 33.90
N THR A 35 -6.33 7.26 34.70
CA THR A 35 -5.61 6.08 34.23
C THR A 35 -6.42 5.38 33.14
N SER A 36 -6.18 5.71 31.88
CA SER A 36 -6.60 4.89 30.74
C SER A 36 -5.45 4.78 29.75
N PHE A 37 -4.92 3.57 29.61
CA PHE A 37 -4.13 3.15 28.46
C PHE A 37 -4.72 3.77 27.18
N GLN A 38 -3.95 4.56 26.42
CA GLN A 38 -3.97 4.73 24.95
C GLN A 38 -3.18 5.98 24.49
N ASP A 39 -1.94 6.21 24.96
CA ASP A 39 -1.13 7.36 24.50
C ASP A 39 -0.03 7.02 23.48
N ASN A 40 0.18 5.75 23.13
CA ASN A 40 0.97 5.40 21.93
C ASN A 40 0.67 3.96 21.49
N PRO A 41 -0.16 3.74 20.44
CA PRO A 41 -0.55 2.40 20.01
C PRO A 41 0.62 1.56 19.47
N LEU A 42 1.79 2.19 19.23
CA LEU A 42 2.99 1.53 18.72
C LEU A 42 4.01 1.21 19.82
N GLN A 43 3.74 1.56 21.08
CA GLN A 43 4.70 1.40 22.19
C GLN A 43 5.05 -0.06 22.49
N GLN A 44 4.16 -0.99 22.12
CA GLN A 44 4.38 -2.43 22.28
C GLN A 44 5.11 -3.07 21.09
N LEU A 45 5.39 -2.32 20.02
CA LEU A 45 6.12 -2.85 18.86
C LEU A 45 7.62 -2.89 19.15
N GLN A 46 8.21 -4.07 18.96
CA GLN A 46 9.67 -4.25 18.98
C GLN A 46 10.28 -3.72 17.68
N LEU A 47 10.46 -2.40 17.60
CA LEU A 47 11.08 -1.75 16.45
C LEU A 47 12.58 -2.04 16.42
N ALA A 48 13.09 -2.39 15.24
CA ALA A 48 14.53 -2.49 15.01
C ALA A 48 15.20 -1.12 15.18
N SER A 49 16.49 -1.12 15.55
CA SER A 49 17.29 0.10 15.65
C SER A 49 17.32 0.84 14.30
N GLN A 50 17.22 2.17 14.34
CA GLN A 50 17.35 3.05 13.17
C GLN A 50 18.80 3.48 12.90
N GLU A 51 19.77 2.97 13.66
CA GLU A 51 21.18 3.37 13.57
C GLU A 51 21.76 3.26 12.16
N VAL A 52 21.39 2.23 11.39
CA VAL A 52 21.82 2.06 9.99
C VAL A 52 21.41 3.25 9.15
N LEU A 53 20.17 3.70 9.29
CA LEU A 53 19.63 4.84 8.54
C LEU A 53 20.33 6.14 8.96
N GLU A 54 20.59 6.31 10.26
CA GLU A 54 21.29 7.50 10.76
C GLU A 54 22.76 7.54 10.33
N LYS A 55 23.46 6.41 10.35
CA LYS A 55 24.83 6.29 9.81
C LYS A 55 24.85 6.59 8.31
N ALA A 56 23.91 6.04 7.56
CA ALA A 56 23.80 6.27 6.11
C ALA A 56 23.50 7.75 5.79
N LYS A 57 22.59 8.40 6.54
CA LYS A 57 22.32 9.84 6.39
C LYS A 57 23.56 10.69 6.64
N LYS A 58 24.34 10.36 7.69
CA LYS A 58 25.59 11.06 8.04
C LYS A 58 26.68 10.86 6.98
N SER A 59 26.80 9.66 6.40
CA SER A 59 27.74 9.39 5.31
C SER A 59 27.34 10.02 3.97
N GLY A 60 26.07 10.41 3.82
CA GLY A 60 25.54 10.96 2.57
C GLY A 60 25.31 9.89 1.50
N ARG A 61 25.25 10.34 0.23
CA ARG A 61 24.96 9.45 -0.90
C ARG A 61 26.16 8.57 -1.23
N SER A 62 25.93 7.30 -1.50
CA SER A 62 26.93 6.34 -1.94
C SER A 62 26.54 5.66 -3.25
N LYS A 63 27.42 4.80 -3.76
CA LYS A 63 27.27 4.17 -5.08
C LYS A 63 26.46 2.88 -4.99
N CYS A 64 25.65 2.65 -6.02
CA CYS A 64 25.03 1.35 -6.25
C CYS A 64 26.10 0.35 -6.72
N PRO A 65 26.22 -0.83 -6.09
CA PRO A 65 27.24 -1.83 -6.47
C PRO A 65 26.99 -2.44 -7.86
N ARG A 66 25.80 -2.28 -8.45
CA ARG A 66 25.45 -2.80 -9.78
C ARG A 66 25.60 -1.78 -10.91
N CYS A 67 25.09 -0.57 -10.73
CA CYS A 67 25.04 0.45 -11.78
C CYS A 67 25.85 1.72 -11.50
N ASN A 68 26.58 1.77 -10.38
CA ASN A 68 27.40 2.89 -9.94
C ASN A 68 26.67 4.26 -9.85
N SER A 69 25.34 4.23 -9.84
CA SER A 69 24.53 5.42 -9.65
C SER A 69 24.56 5.87 -8.19
N SER A 70 24.67 7.17 -7.95
CA SER A 70 24.67 7.75 -6.60
C SER A 70 23.25 7.77 -6.01
N ARG A 71 23.07 7.18 -4.84
CA ARG A 71 21.78 7.04 -4.12
C ARG A 71 22.00 7.18 -2.60
N MET A 72 20.93 7.43 -1.85
CA MET A 72 21.02 7.60 -0.40
C MET A 72 21.07 6.26 0.35
N PHE A 73 20.09 5.38 0.12
CA PHE A 73 19.95 4.13 0.88
C PHE A 73 19.91 2.88 -0.01
N TYR A 74 19.29 2.99 -1.18
CA TYR A 74 19.16 1.88 -2.12
C TYR A 74 19.01 2.40 -3.54
N CYS A 75 19.31 1.53 -4.50
CA CYS A 75 19.09 1.79 -5.91
C CYS A 75 17.69 1.39 -6.33
N TYR A 76 16.91 2.38 -6.74
CA TYR A 76 15.55 2.20 -7.23
C TYR A 76 15.43 1.53 -8.62
N THR A 77 16.56 1.34 -9.32
CA THR A 77 16.60 0.64 -10.63
C THR A 77 17.12 -0.79 -10.48
N CYS A 78 18.15 -0.98 -9.65
CA CYS A 78 18.79 -2.28 -9.46
C CYS A 78 18.19 -3.09 -8.30
N PHE A 79 17.31 -2.46 -7.51
CA PHE A 79 16.64 -3.04 -6.35
C PHE A 79 17.60 -3.66 -5.33
N VAL A 80 18.67 -2.93 -5.01
CA VAL A 80 19.68 -3.34 -4.02
C VAL A 80 20.07 -2.16 -3.14
N PRO A 81 20.45 -2.40 -1.88
CA PRO A 81 21.08 -1.39 -1.03
C PRO A 81 22.35 -0.82 -1.68
N VAL A 82 22.69 0.41 -1.32
CA VAL A 82 23.99 1.00 -1.69
C VAL A 82 25.11 0.43 -0.83
N GLU A 83 26.36 0.58 -1.26
CA GLU A 83 27.54 -0.01 -0.60
C GLU A 83 27.67 0.33 0.90
N THR A 84 27.19 1.50 1.32
CA THR A 84 27.27 1.95 2.72
C THR A 84 26.17 1.37 3.63
N VAL A 85 25.18 0.67 3.06
CA VAL A 85 24.07 0.09 3.82
C VAL A 85 24.26 -1.43 3.92
N PRO A 86 24.44 -1.99 5.13
CA PRO A 86 24.65 -3.42 5.32
C PRO A 86 23.39 -4.22 4.98
N THR A 87 23.51 -5.15 4.04
CA THR A 87 22.42 -6.03 3.61
C THR A 87 21.96 -6.99 4.71
N THR A 88 22.85 -7.34 5.64
CA THR A 88 22.56 -8.25 6.77
C THR A 88 21.59 -7.68 7.80
N GLU A 89 21.47 -6.36 7.86
CA GLU A 89 20.54 -5.68 8.78
C GLU A 89 19.16 -5.46 8.15
N ILE A 90 19.00 -5.76 6.86
CA ILE A 90 17.71 -5.66 6.17
C ILE A 90 17.02 -7.02 6.25
N PRO A 91 15.82 -7.08 6.87
CA PRO A 91 15.10 -8.34 6.98
C PRO A 91 14.66 -8.83 5.60
N THR A 92 14.77 -10.15 5.39
CA THR A 92 14.20 -10.82 4.22
C THR A 92 12.88 -11.48 4.62
N VAL A 93 11.81 -11.15 3.92
CA VAL A 93 10.46 -11.66 4.16
C VAL A 93 10.08 -12.62 3.04
N LYS A 94 9.51 -13.77 3.41
CA LYS A 94 8.87 -14.69 2.48
C LYS A 94 7.37 -14.43 2.46
N LEU A 95 6.84 -14.18 1.28
CA LEU A 95 5.42 -13.89 1.11
C LEU A 95 4.63 -15.19 0.88
N PRO A 96 3.37 -15.26 1.34
CA PRO A 96 2.52 -16.43 1.11
C PRO A 96 2.05 -16.58 -0.34
N LEU A 97 2.32 -15.58 -1.19
CA LEU A 97 1.97 -15.51 -2.60
C LEU A 97 3.00 -14.66 -3.35
N LYS A 98 3.07 -14.84 -4.67
CA LYS A 98 3.92 -14.01 -5.55
C LYS A 98 3.24 -12.67 -5.83
N ILE A 99 4.02 -11.62 -6.01
CA ILE A 99 3.53 -10.28 -6.33
C ILE A 99 4.20 -9.79 -7.60
N ASP A 100 3.40 -9.45 -8.60
CA ASP A 100 3.86 -8.76 -9.79
C ASP A 100 3.39 -7.29 -9.71
N ILE A 101 4.32 -6.35 -9.82
CA ILE A 101 4.03 -4.90 -9.80
C ILE A 101 4.30 -4.35 -11.18
N ILE A 102 3.27 -3.81 -11.82
CA ILE A 102 3.36 -3.20 -13.15
C ILE A 102 3.49 -1.70 -12.96
N LYS A 103 4.69 -1.20 -13.22
CA LYS A 103 5.04 0.21 -13.06
C LYS A 103 4.92 0.95 -14.38
N HIS A 104 4.28 2.12 -14.38
CA HIS A 104 4.28 3.00 -15.54
C HIS A 104 5.67 3.68 -15.74
N PRO A 105 6.18 3.80 -16.98
CA PRO A 105 7.54 4.29 -17.24
C PRO A 105 7.79 5.74 -16.83
N ASN A 106 6.74 6.55 -16.71
CA ASN A 106 6.83 7.96 -16.32
C ASN A 106 6.77 8.18 -14.80
N GLU A 107 6.62 7.10 -14.01
CA GLU A 107 6.59 7.22 -12.55
C GLU A 107 7.97 7.47 -11.97
N THR A 108 8.03 8.34 -10.97
CA THR A 108 9.29 8.68 -10.32
C THR A 108 9.73 7.56 -9.39
N ASP A 109 10.81 6.88 -9.76
CA ASP A 109 11.38 5.75 -9.01
C ASP A 109 11.68 6.06 -7.54
N GLY A 110 12.13 7.29 -7.23
CA GLY A 110 12.42 7.70 -5.86
C GLY A 110 11.20 7.88 -4.95
N LYS A 111 9.98 7.82 -5.50
CA LYS A 111 8.71 7.93 -4.76
C LYS A 111 7.93 6.62 -4.70
N SER A 112 8.31 5.62 -5.48
CA SER A 112 7.61 4.35 -5.57
C SER A 112 7.88 3.48 -4.35
N THR A 113 6.81 2.98 -3.73
CA THR A 113 6.88 2.01 -2.63
C THR A 113 7.12 0.59 -3.13
N ALA A 114 6.97 0.32 -4.43
CA ALA A 114 7.20 -0.99 -5.04
C ALA A 114 8.63 -1.48 -4.79
N VAL A 115 9.60 -0.56 -4.81
CA VAL A 115 11.02 -0.87 -4.57
C VAL A 115 11.22 -1.47 -3.17
N HIS A 116 10.50 -0.99 -2.15
CA HIS A 116 10.61 -1.54 -0.79
C HIS A 116 10.14 -2.99 -0.74
N ALA A 117 9.03 -3.32 -1.41
CA ALA A 117 8.54 -4.70 -1.50
C ALA A 117 9.59 -5.60 -2.16
N LYS A 118 10.23 -5.13 -3.24
CA LYS A 118 11.31 -5.88 -3.92
C LYS A 118 12.57 -6.05 -3.07
N LEU A 119 12.93 -5.06 -2.25
CA LEU A 119 14.07 -5.14 -1.33
C LEU A 119 13.84 -6.14 -0.20
N LEU A 120 12.62 -6.18 0.35
CA LEU A 120 12.28 -7.06 1.48
C LEU A 120 11.97 -8.49 1.05
N ALA A 121 11.33 -8.68 -0.11
CA ALA A 121 10.92 -9.99 -0.61
C ALA A 121 11.41 -10.21 -2.06
N PRO A 122 12.74 -10.28 -2.28
CA PRO A 122 13.33 -10.31 -3.62
C PRO A 122 12.92 -11.51 -4.47
N ASP A 123 12.61 -12.64 -3.84
CA ASP A 123 12.22 -13.87 -4.54
C ASP A 123 10.72 -13.94 -4.87
N ASP A 124 9.91 -13.14 -4.19
CA ASP A 124 8.45 -13.21 -4.27
C ASP A 124 7.83 -12.02 -5.00
N VAL A 125 8.54 -10.89 -5.08
CA VAL A 125 8.09 -9.67 -5.76
C VAL A 125 8.84 -9.49 -7.08
N THR A 126 8.13 -9.18 -8.17
CA THR A 126 8.73 -8.80 -9.46
C THR A 126 8.16 -7.48 -9.92
N ILE A 127 9.03 -6.54 -10.32
CA ILE A 127 8.62 -5.24 -10.86
C ILE A 127 8.83 -5.25 -12.36
N TYR A 128 7.77 -4.99 -13.10
CA TYR A 128 7.78 -4.86 -14.56
C TYR A 128 7.58 -3.40 -14.94
N LYS A 129 8.28 -2.94 -15.97
CA LYS A 129 8.08 -1.61 -16.54
C LYS A 129 7.18 -1.73 -17.77
N TYR A 130 6.01 -1.09 -17.73
CA TYR A 130 5.07 -1.08 -18.84
C TYR A 130 5.73 -0.47 -20.10
N PRO A 131 5.55 -1.03 -21.31
CA PRO A 131 4.62 -2.11 -21.70
C PRO A 131 5.15 -3.55 -21.55
N CYS A 132 6.35 -3.73 -20.98
CA CYS A 132 7.01 -5.04 -20.86
C CYS A 132 6.53 -5.80 -19.61
N ILE A 133 5.30 -6.34 -19.64
CA ILE A 133 4.71 -7.19 -18.60
C ILE A 133 4.54 -8.64 -19.11
N PRO A 134 4.49 -9.66 -18.24
CA PRO A 134 4.38 -11.05 -18.67
C PRO A 134 2.96 -11.39 -19.12
N GLU A 135 2.83 -12.50 -19.84
CA GLU A 135 1.54 -13.09 -20.21
C GLU A 135 0.95 -13.90 -19.03
N TYR A 136 -0.35 -13.74 -18.80
CA TYR A 136 -1.05 -14.35 -17.66
C TYR A 136 -2.15 -15.35 -18.06
N GLU A 137 -2.43 -15.52 -19.35
CA GLU A 137 -3.57 -16.29 -19.89
C GLU A 137 -3.71 -17.68 -19.24
N ASP A 138 -2.64 -18.47 -19.27
CA ASP A 138 -2.65 -19.86 -18.76
C ASP A 138 -2.83 -19.96 -17.24
N LYS A 139 -2.65 -18.85 -16.52
CA LYS A 139 -2.63 -18.79 -15.05
C LYS A 139 -3.74 -17.90 -14.48
N ARG A 140 -4.72 -17.48 -15.29
CA ARG A 140 -5.86 -16.66 -14.83
C ARG A 140 -6.61 -17.28 -13.64
N HIS A 141 -6.65 -18.60 -13.54
CA HIS A 141 -7.31 -19.33 -12.44
C HIS A 141 -6.57 -19.27 -11.08
N GLU A 142 -5.37 -18.68 -11.02
CA GLU A 142 -4.58 -18.56 -9.78
C GLU A 142 -4.05 -17.14 -9.51
N ILE A 143 -4.47 -16.15 -10.32
CA ILE A 143 -3.99 -14.76 -10.30
C ILE A 143 -5.13 -13.79 -10.02
N ALA A 144 -4.90 -12.80 -9.16
CA ALA A 144 -5.81 -11.68 -8.96
C ALA A 144 -5.13 -10.33 -9.22
N LEU A 145 -5.82 -9.41 -9.90
CA LEU A 145 -5.42 -8.02 -10.02
C LEU A 145 -6.06 -7.17 -8.92
N ILE A 146 -5.26 -6.41 -8.18
CA ILE A 146 -5.76 -5.45 -7.19
C ILE A 146 -5.95 -4.11 -7.88
N PHE A 147 -7.20 -3.86 -8.27
CA PHE A 147 -7.59 -2.60 -8.87
C PHE A 147 -9.04 -2.27 -8.51
N PRO A 148 -9.34 -1.03 -8.08
CA PRO A 148 -10.71 -0.64 -7.80
C PRO A 148 -11.47 -0.44 -9.13
N GLY A 149 -12.68 -1.00 -9.20
CA GLY A 149 -13.53 -0.87 -10.38
C GLY A 149 -14.95 -1.34 -10.10
N PRO A 150 -15.89 -1.06 -11.02
CA PRO A 150 -17.30 -1.46 -10.85
C PRO A 150 -17.47 -2.98 -10.74
N ASN A 151 -16.55 -3.75 -11.34
CA ASN A 151 -16.55 -5.21 -11.31
C ASN A 151 -15.61 -5.78 -10.22
N SER A 152 -15.15 -4.95 -9.27
CA SER A 152 -14.30 -5.41 -8.18
C SER A 152 -15.07 -6.33 -7.23
N VAL A 153 -14.37 -7.30 -6.66
CA VAL A 153 -14.93 -8.34 -5.78
C VAL A 153 -14.31 -8.25 -4.40
N SER A 154 -15.02 -8.75 -3.38
CA SER A 154 -14.48 -8.79 -2.03
C SER A 154 -13.34 -9.82 -1.92
N VAL A 155 -12.43 -9.63 -0.97
CA VAL A 155 -11.32 -10.57 -0.72
C VAL A 155 -11.84 -11.98 -0.38
N LYS A 156 -13.01 -12.07 0.28
CA LYS A 156 -13.64 -13.35 0.65
C LYS A 156 -14.10 -14.14 -0.57
N ASP A 157 -14.45 -13.44 -1.66
CA ASP A 157 -15.04 -14.04 -2.85
C ASP A 157 -14.01 -14.38 -3.94
N ILE A 158 -12.73 -13.99 -3.76
CA ILE A 158 -11.67 -14.23 -4.76
C ILE A 158 -11.64 -15.70 -5.21
N ALA A 159 -11.68 -16.64 -4.27
CA ALA A 159 -11.63 -18.07 -4.59
C ALA A 159 -12.79 -18.54 -5.48
N PHE A 160 -14.01 -18.01 -5.26
CA PHE A 160 -15.18 -18.34 -6.07
C PHE A 160 -15.05 -17.79 -7.49
N HIS A 161 -14.51 -16.58 -7.65
CA HIS A 161 -14.30 -15.99 -8.97
C HIS A 161 -13.21 -16.70 -9.77
N LEU A 162 -12.13 -17.16 -9.11
CA LEU A 162 -11.05 -17.91 -9.77
C LEU A 162 -11.52 -19.26 -10.35
N GLN A 163 -12.47 -19.94 -9.70
CA GLN A 163 -13.03 -21.21 -10.17
C GLN A 163 -13.70 -21.13 -11.56
N LYS A 164 -14.17 -19.94 -11.97
CA LYS A 164 -14.79 -19.74 -13.29
C LYS A 164 -13.80 -19.97 -14.42
N TYR A 165 -12.54 -19.61 -14.21
CA TYR A 165 -11.48 -19.75 -15.20
C TYR A 165 -10.94 -21.18 -15.30
N THR A 166 -11.08 -22.00 -14.25
CA THR A 166 -10.68 -23.41 -14.26
C THR A 166 -11.57 -24.26 -15.17
N LYS A 167 -12.86 -23.92 -15.27
CA LYS A 167 -13.85 -24.70 -16.05
C LYS A 167 -13.82 -24.40 -17.55
N LYS A 168 -13.29 -23.24 -17.95
CA LYS A 168 -13.21 -22.83 -19.36
C LYS A 168 -12.17 -23.62 -20.17
N GLY A 169 -11.24 -24.32 -19.51
CA GLY A 169 -10.24 -25.18 -20.15
C GLY A 169 -10.70 -26.61 -20.49
N VAL A 170 -11.91 -27.03 -20.10
CA VAL A 170 -12.38 -28.43 -20.26
C VAL A 170 -13.63 -28.57 -21.14
N CYS A 171 -14.31 -27.48 -21.50
CA CYS A 171 -15.52 -27.55 -22.32
C CYS A 171 -15.47 -26.51 -23.45
N ALA A 172 -14.73 -26.80 -24.53
CA ALA A 172 -15.01 -26.19 -25.82
C ALA A 172 -16.26 -26.89 -26.41
N SER A 173 -17.42 -26.53 -25.90
CA SER A 173 -18.68 -26.70 -26.60
C SER A 173 -19.36 -25.35 -26.53
N ASP A 174 -19.48 -24.70 -27.69
CA ASP A 174 -20.29 -23.52 -27.90
C ASP A 174 -21.68 -23.76 -27.30
N ASP A 175 -22.01 -23.02 -26.24
CA ASP A 175 -23.41 -22.78 -25.92
C ASP A 175 -23.57 -21.34 -25.42
N ASP A 176 -24.24 -20.60 -26.28
CA ASP A 176 -24.71 -19.24 -26.11
C ASP A 176 -25.69 -19.19 -24.93
N CYS A 177 -25.30 -18.52 -23.85
CA CYS A 177 -26.30 -17.93 -22.98
C CYS A 177 -25.76 -16.70 -22.26
N SER A 178 -26.02 -15.56 -22.88
CA SER A 178 -26.18 -14.28 -22.21
C SER A 178 -27.14 -14.43 -21.01
N ARG A 179 -26.61 -14.51 -19.79
CA ARG A 179 -27.39 -14.27 -18.56
C ARG A 179 -26.58 -13.42 -17.59
N GLU A 180 -26.81 -12.12 -17.70
CA GLU A 180 -26.59 -11.17 -16.61
C GLU A 180 -27.37 -11.64 -15.37
N PRO A 181 -26.78 -11.65 -14.16
CA PRO A 181 -27.56 -11.86 -12.94
C PRO A 181 -28.38 -10.60 -12.67
N LEU A 182 -29.69 -10.70 -12.88
CA LEU A 182 -30.67 -9.68 -12.54
C LEU A 182 -30.55 -9.25 -11.06
N LEU A 183 -30.27 -7.96 -10.85
CA LEU A 183 -30.47 -7.29 -9.57
C LEU A 183 -31.97 -7.20 -9.29
N LYS A 184 -32.48 -7.96 -8.34
CA LYS A 184 -33.77 -7.67 -7.69
C LYS A 184 -33.50 -7.04 -6.32
N GLN A 185 -33.80 -5.76 -6.20
CA GLN A 185 -34.02 -5.12 -4.91
C GLN A 185 -35.36 -5.57 -4.34
N ALA A 186 -35.40 -6.03 -3.08
CA ALA A 186 -36.43 -5.68 -2.11
C ALA A 186 -36.06 -6.19 -0.70
N LYS A 187 -36.15 -5.27 0.24
CA LYS A 187 -36.01 -5.34 1.70
C LYS A 187 -36.97 -6.36 2.35
N ILE A 188 -36.51 -7.09 3.38
CA ILE A 188 -37.17 -7.44 4.67
C ILE A 188 -36.28 -8.50 5.39
N GLU A 189 -35.84 -8.18 6.61
CA GLU A 189 -35.34 -9.10 7.66
C GLU A 189 -36.52 -9.61 8.52
N PRO A 190 -36.38 -10.59 9.45
CA PRO A 190 -35.29 -11.56 9.72
C PRO A 190 -35.79 -13.03 9.92
N GLU A 191 -34.82 -13.91 10.20
CA GLU A 191 -34.90 -15.24 10.87
C GLU A 191 -35.23 -16.49 10.03
N GLU A 192 -34.22 -17.35 9.81
CA GLU A 192 -34.09 -18.65 10.50
C GLU A 192 -32.80 -19.36 10.05
N GLU A 193 -32.01 -19.79 11.03
CA GLU A 193 -30.76 -20.53 10.87
C GLU A 193 -30.97 -21.87 10.15
N LYS A 194 -30.28 -22.09 9.03
CA LYS A 194 -29.97 -23.44 8.55
C LYS A 194 -28.49 -23.56 8.20
N ASN A 195 -27.78 -24.23 9.10
CA ASN A 195 -26.49 -24.86 8.91
C ASN A 195 -26.40 -25.55 7.53
N LEU A 196 -25.51 -25.06 6.68
CA LEU A 196 -25.08 -25.72 5.43
C LEU A 196 -23.56 -25.85 5.41
N ASN A 197 -23.07 -26.39 6.51
CA ASN A 197 -21.74 -26.89 6.76
C ASN A 197 -21.77 -28.41 6.57
N GLU A 198 -22.05 -28.87 5.35
CA GLU A 198 -21.68 -30.22 4.92
C GLU A 198 -21.70 -30.38 3.40
N CYS A 199 -20.59 -29.99 2.75
CA CYS A 199 -20.04 -30.73 1.60
C CYS A 199 -18.57 -30.32 1.40
N ILE A 200 -17.75 -30.57 2.42
CA ILE A 200 -16.32 -30.78 2.18
C ILE A 200 -16.17 -32.28 1.94
N SER A 201 -16.67 -32.72 0.79
CA SER A 201 -16.32 -34.03 0.25
C SER A 201 -14.88 -33.94 -0.25
N SER A 202 -14.08 -34.80 0.34
CA SER A 202 -12.69 -35.14 0.05
C SER A 202 -12.38 -35.34 -1.44
N SER A 203 -12.20 -34.24 -2.17
CA SER A 203 -11.40 -34.22 -3.39
C SER A 203 -10.26 -33.23 -3.19
N ARG A 204 -9.02 -33.73 -3.21
CA ARG A 204 -7.80 -32.90 -3.30
C ARG A 204 -7.81 -32.18 -4.64
N SER A 205 -8.54 -31.08 -4.74
CA SER A 205 -8.40 -30.14 -5.85
C SER A 205 -7.32 -29.13 -5.50
N GLU A 206 -6.08 -29.39 -5.92
CA GLU A 206 -5.00 -28.40 -5.98
C GLU A 206 -5.30 -27.24 -6.97
N GLY A 207 -6.54 -27.12 -7.44
CA GLY A 207 -6.91 -26.40 -8.66
C GLY A 207 -7.26 -24.93 -8.52
N THR A 208 -7.51 -24.39 -7.32
CA THR A 208 -8.01 -23.00 -7.19
C THR A 208 -7.55 -22.29 -5.91
N ARG A 209 -6.24 -22.28 -5.65
CA ARG A 209 -5.67 -21.40 -4.62
C ARG A 209 -5.02 -20.21 -5.29
N LEU A 210 -5.35 -19.00 -4.85
CA LEU A 210 -4.67 -17.77 -5.25
C LEU A 210 -3.16 -17.94 -4.99
N LYS A 211 -2.34 -17.88 -6.05
CA LYS A 211 -0.88 -18.00 -5.96
C LYS A 211 -0.16 -16.68 -6.21
N LYS A 212 -0.81 -15.74 -6.91
CA LYS A 212 -0.17 -14.49 -7.31
C LYS A 212 -1.15 -13.33 -7.32
N ILE A 213 -0.63 -12.16 -6.95
CA ILE A 213 -1.33 -10.88 -7.01
C ILE A 213 -0.60 -9.91 -7.94
N ILE A 214 -1.35 -9.17 -8.74
CA ILE A 214 -0.84 -8.08 -9.57
C ILE A 214 -1.23 -6.74 -8.95
N PHE A 215 -0.28 -5.80 -8.86
CA PHE A 215 -0.52 -4.40 -8.53
C PHE A 215 -0.11 -3.50 -9.71
N ILE A 216 -0.74 -2.34 -9.80
CA ILE A 216 -0.35 -1.28 -10.73
C ILE A 216 0.29 -0.14 -9.92
N ASP A 217 1.56 0.14 -10.19
CA ASP A 217 2.29 1.28 -9.61
C ASP A 217 2.29 2.43 -10.61
N SER A 218 1.23 3.23 -10.54
CA SER A 218 1.10 4.48 -11.29
C SER A 218 0.14 5.47 -10.65
N THR A 219 0.29 6.73 -11.01
CA THR A 219 -0.69 7.79 -10.78
C THR A 219 -1.99 7.47 -11.51
N TRP A 220 -3.13 7.92 -10.96
CA TRP A 220 -4.46 7.69 -11.53
C TRP A 220 -4.56 8.04 -13.02
N ASN A 221 -3.95 9.14 -13.44
CA ASN A 221 -3.96 9.56 -14.85
C ASN A 221 -3.20 8.59 -15.77
N GLN A 222 -2.18 7.92 -15.25
CA GLN A 222 -1.34 6.98 -16.02
C GLN A 222 -1.90 5.55 -15.98
N THR A 223 -2.61 5.18 -14.91
CA THR A 223 -3.13 3.82 -14.71
C THR A 223 -4.03 3.34 -15.84
N ASN A 224 -4.81 4.25 -16.45
CA ASN A 224 -5.73 3.90 -17.54
C ASN A 224 -5.06 3.16 -18.69
N LYS A 225 -3.81 3.47 -19.04
CA LYS A 225 -3.08 2.77 -20.11
C LYS A 225 -2.72 1.32 -19.75
N ILE A 226 -2.48 1.08 -18.46
CA ILE A 226 -2.08 -0.23 -17.96
C ILE A 226 -3.33 -1.09 -17.76
N ILE A 227 -4.35 -0.56 -17.10
CA ILE A 227 -5.56 -1.32 -16.77
C ILE A 227 -6.36 -1.73 -18.01
N THR A 228 -6.23 -1.04 -19.14
CA THR A 228 -6.87 -1.43 -20.41
C THR A 228 -6.05 -2.42 -21.24
N ASP A 229 -4.87 -2.83 -20.77
CA ASP A 229 -4.04 -3.81 -21.46
C ASP A 229 -4.74 -5.17 -21.47
N GLU A 230 -4.76 -5.84 -22.63
CA GLU A 230 -5.45 -7.11 -22.86
C GLU A 230 -4.96 -8.21 -21.91
N ARG A 231 -3.66 -8.17 -21.54
CA ARG A 231 -3.04 -9.15 -20.65
C ARG A 231 -3.54 -9.05 -19.22
N LEU A 232 -4.18 -7.93 -18.86
CA LEU A 232 -4.78 -7.70 -17.54
C LEU A 232 -6.31 -7.80 -17.55
N GLN A 233 -6.94 -7.96 -18.72
CA GLN A 233 -8.38 -8.17 -18.80
C GLN A 233 -8.71 -9.59 -18.36
N GLY A 234 -9.51 -9.73 -17.30
CA GLY A 234 -10.04 -11.01 -16.80
C GLY A 234 -11.23 -11.50 -17.60
#